data_AF-A0A9N9Y159-F1
#
_entry.id   AF-A0A9N9Y159-F1
#
_cell.length_a   1.000
_cell.length_b   1.000
_cell.length_c   1.000
_cell.angle_alpha   90.00
_cell.angle_beta   90.00
_cell.angle_gamma   90.00
#
_symmetry.space_group_name_H-M   'P 1'
#
loop_
_entity.id
_entity.type
_entity.pdbx_description
1 polymer ?
#
loop_
_entity_poly.entity_id
_entity_poly.type
_entity_poly.pdbx_seq_one_letter_code
_entity_poly.pdbx_strand_id
1 'polypeptide(L)'
;MQALRKGQADALIQASEFKNELDIEKDMHTKTKSELSTSQQEASTLRQAEAHARAQADEIETALNIERRINTHTETYLAEEATSLRHAEADARAQAGELKKSLDIERQMHTKTKFDLSASRQEASAHFEGKSQAINDRSMMRRKMKDKQAMLEEELTKAKETAATARQGQMKAVSELNKSMRLNQGSDQSTDTQLVQKLVELRNDIRTWSLTYFITTSENASKLSRHDLMKILDKTKVHSFTRENFFERSLQDPTIRPTVVRSILWKVLQCGIFRQYLWVMGPFMSRSVKDTHNFLSFHMVKKHTQDSNEKSHKFNIWRANGSAMFSQAPDPDQKRTNRDQIITKWVATIIVLLKPLFANQDQKDVEDDLYQIIDQALALDEELCQQVADVSVQYLRDSAGLVKLRFDSDAMTTEIGSKDATAGDAVSAILAPALVKRGNSAGNQFDKQILLVPMEVICQPAEPKPTSRANPILVQDPTPSPKV
;
A
#
# COMPACT_ATOMS: atom_id res chain seq x y z
N MET A 1 124.34 192.51 -0.18
CA MET A 1 125.55 191.67 -0.20
C MET A 1 125.90 191.19 1.19
N GLN A 2 125.17 190.18 1.64
CA GLN A 2 125.42 189.36 2.82
C GLN A 2 124.46 188.15 2.77
N ALA A 3 123.84 187.77 1.63
CA ALA A 3 124.44 187.03 0.51
C ALA A 3 125.58 186.07 0.92
N LEU A 4 125.31 184.79 0.70
CA LEU A 4 126.27 183.74 0.32
C LEU A 4 127.02 182.92 1.36
N ARG A 5 126.79 183.02 2.69
CA ARG A 5 127.56 182.17 3.64
C ARG A 5 126.79 181.29 4.62
N LYS A 6 125.46 181.31 4.64
CA LYS A 6 124.69 180.34 5.46
C LYS A 6 123.83 179.36 4.67
N GLY A 7 123.95 179.39 3.34
CA GLY A 7 123.32 178.43 2.41
C GLY A 7 124.19 177.22 2.06
N GLN A 8 125.18 176.85 2.88
CA GLN A 8 126.05 175.69 2.61
C GLN A 8 126.19 174.72 3.79
N ALA A 9 125.66 175.07 4.97
CA ALA A 9 125.57 174.18 6.12
C ALA A 9 124.28 173.31 6.08
N ASP A 10 123.25 173.79 5.37
CA ASP A 10 121.96 173.10 5.19
C ASP A 10 122.00 171.94 4.16
N ALA A 11 123.13 171.66 3.51
CA ALA A 11 123.22 170.59 2.49
C ALA A 11 123.99 169.33 2.92
N LEU A 12 124.82 169.39 3.98
CA LEU A 12 125.68 168.26 4.37
C LEU A 12 125.13 167.42 5.53
N ILE A 13 124.19 167.97 6.32
CA ILE A 13 123.55 167.22 7.41
C ILE A 13 122.37 166.39 6.87
N GLN A 14 121.61 166.88 5.88
CA GLN A 14 120.53 166.14 5.24
C GLN A 14 120.99 164.95 4.36
N ALA A 15 122.25 164.93 3.92
CA ALA A 15 122.77 163.84 3.09
C ALA A 15 123.32 162.64 3.91
N SER A 16 123.70 162.82 5.18
CA SER A 16 124.20 161.70 6.01
C SER A 16 123.08 160.92 6.70
N GLU A 17 121.92 161.56 6.96
CA GLU A 17 120.78 160.88 7.60
C GLU A 17 120.04 159.98 6.61
N PHE A 18 119.94 160.35 5.32
CA PHE A 18 119.30 159.53 4.30
C PHE A 18 120.07 158.25 3.93
N LYS A 19 121.39 158.22 4.18
CA LYS A 19 122.21 157.03 3.90
C LYS A 19 122.08 155.96 4.99
N ASN A 20 121.86 156.36 6.24
CA ASN A 20 121.67 155.41 7.34
C ASN A 20 120.28 154.76 7.32
N GLU A 21 119.23 155.44 6.84
CA GLU A 21 117.91 154.81 6.68
C GLU A 21 117.86 153.78 5.54
N LEU A 22 118.60 154.01 4.43
CA LEU A 22 118.62 153.09 3.30
C LEU A 22 119.34 151.76 3.60
N ASP A 23 120.34 151.78 4.49
CA ASP A 23 121.07 150.56 4.88
C ASP A 23 120.27 149.71 5.90
N ILE A 24 119.38 150.31 6.70
CA ILE A 24 118.45 149.59 7.58
C ILE A 24 117.33 148.89 6.77
N GLU A 25 116.84 149.53 5.71
CA GLU A 25 115.77 148.97 4.87
C GLU A 25 116.25 147.76 4.04
N LYS A 26 117.51 147.77 3.60
CA LYS A 26 118.11 146.63 2.89
C LYS A 26 118.29 145.39 3.78
N ASP A 27 118.65 145.57 5.05
CA ASP A 27 118.87 144.44 5.97
C ASP A 27 117.55 143.76 6.39
N MET A 28 116.47 144.55 6.54
CA MET A 28 115.12 144.00 6.75
C MET A 28 114.62 143.17 5.57
N HIS A 29 114.92 143.59 4.34
CA HIS A 29 114.41 142.92 3.13
C HIS A 29 115.07 141.56 2.88
N THR A 30 116.32 141.36 3.33
CA THR A 30 117.00 140.06 3.33
C THR A 30 116.44 139.11 4.38
N LYS A 31 116.03 139.62 5.55
CA LYS A 31 115.44 138.80 6.62
C LYS A 31 114.04 138.28 6.29
N THR A 32 113.19 139.11 5.66
CA THR A 32 111.84 138.68 5.24
C THR A 32 111.88 137.63 4.12
N LYS A 33 112.92 137.65 3.26
CA LYS A 33 113.05 136.68 2.18
C LYS A 33 113.46 135.30 2.67
N SER A 34 114.23 135.19 3.76
CA SER A 34 114.56 133.87 4.34
C SER A 34 113.37 133.26 5.09
N GLU A 35 112.54 134.06 5.76
CA GLU A 35 111.38 133.56 6.51
C GLU A 35 110.26 133.04 5.57
N LEU A 36 110.08 133.66 4.39
CA LEU A 36 109.10 133.20 3.40
C LEU A 36 109.47 131.85 2.76
N SER A 37 110.78 131.59 2.57
CA SER A 37 111.24 130.32 2.01
C SER A 37 111.00 129.14 2.96
N THR A 38 111.15 129.36 4.27
CA THR A 38 110.90 128.32 5.28
C THR A 38 109.41 127.98 5.38
N SER A 39 108.53 128.99 5.33
CA SER A 39 107.08 128.79 5.39
C SER A 39 106.50 128.07 4.15
N GLN A 40 107.09 128.30 2.96
CA GLN A 40 106.69 127.58 1.75
C GLN A 40 107.06 126.08 1.79
N GLN A 41 108.13 125.71 2.49
CA GLN A 41 108.55 124.31 2.61
C GLN A 41 107.63 123.53 3.58
N GLU A 42 107.21 124.13 4.69
CA GLU A 42 106.26 123.53 5.64
C GLU A 42 104.85 123.33 5.06
N ALA A 43 104.39 124.22 4.17
CA ALA A 43 103.10 124.05 3.50
C ALA A 43 103.06 122.85 2.54
N SER A 44 104.22 122.45 1.99
CA SER A 44 104.31 121.32 1.05
C SER A 44 104.23 119.95 1.75
N THR A 45 104.82 119.83 2.94
CA THR A 45 104.79 118.60 3.74
C THR A 45 103.41 118.34 4.33
N LEU A 46 102.68 119.38 4.74
CA LEU A 46 101.29 119.27 5.20
C LEU A 46 100.33 118.77 4.10
N ARG A 47 100.49 119.24 2.86
CA ARG A 47 99.65 118.77 1.73
C ARG A 47 99.89 117.29 1.38
N GLN A 48 101.12 116.80 1.52
CA GLN A 48 101.41 115.37 1.33
C GLN A 48 100.81 114.50 2.45
N ALA A 49 100.83 114.98 3.70
CA ALA A 49 100.22 114.26 4.82
C ALA A 49 98.69 114.17 4.71
N GLU A 50 98.02 115.24 4.25
CA GLU A 50 96.56 115.24 4.07
C GLU A 50 96.10 114.28 2.95
N ALA A 51 96.87 114.19 1.86
CA ALA A 51 96.57 113.26 0.77
C ALA A 51 96.68 111.78 1.21
N HIS A 52 97.65 111.44 2.05
CA HIS A 52 97.80 110.09 2.60
C HIS A 52 96.66 109.72 3.56
N ALA A 53 96.20 110.68 4.38
CA ALA A 53 95.09 110.44 5.30
C ALA A 53 93.75 110.17 4.58
N ARG A 54 93.48 110.84 3.45
CA ARG A 54 92.27 110.58 2.66
C ARG A 54 92.25 109.19 2.03
N ALA A 55 93.39 108.73 1.51
CA ALA A 55 93.46 107.38 0.92
C ALA A 55 93.17 106.26 1.94
N GLN A 56 93.60 106.41 3.20
CA GLN A 56 93.29 105.44 4.26
C GLN A 56 91.83 105.47 4.69
N ALA A 57 91.14 106.61 4.60
CA ALA A 57 89.73 106.70 4.95
C ALA A 57 88.84 105.95 3.95
N ASP A 58 89.15 106.04 2.65
CA ASP A 58 88.40 105.35 1.61
C ASP A 58 88.53 103.81 1.73
N GLU A 59 89.71 103.30 2.11
CA GLU A 59 89.94 101.86 2.34
C GLU A 59 89.07 101.29 3.47
N ILE A 60 88.92 102.04 4.57
CA ILE A 60 88.11 101.64 5.74
C ILE A 60 86.62 101.58 5.37
N GLU A 61 86.13 102.50 4.55
CA GLU A 61 84.72 102.51 4.13
C GLU A 61 84.37 101.29 3.26
N THR A 62 85.28 100.86 2.39
CA THR A 62 85.11 99.60 1.62
C THR A 62 85.02 98.36 2.51
N ALA A 63 85.83 98.28 3.58
CA ALA A 63 85.82 97.13 4.49
C ALA A 63 84.48 97.01 5.24
N LEU A 64 83.93 98.13 5.70
CA LEU A 64 82.65 98.15 6.42
C LEU A 64 81.45 97.74 5.55
N ASN A 65 81.50 98.00 4.24
CA ASN A 65 80.44 97.57 3.32
C ASN A 65 80.46 96.05 3.05
N ILE A 66 81.63 95.42 3.10
CA ILE A 66 81.76 93.96 2.94
C ILE A 66 81.18 93.24 4.17
N GLU A 67 81.50 93.71 5.37
CA GLU A 67 81.01 93.15 6.63
C GLU A 67 79.46 93.20 6.71
N ARG A 68 78.86 94.32 6.29
CA ARG A 68 77.40 94.45 6.21
C ARG A 68 76.76 93.40 5.32
N ARG A 69 77.35 93.07 4.16
CA ARG A 69 76.81 92.04 3.24
C ARG A 69 76.92 90.63 3.81
N ILE A 70 77.99 90.31 4.52
CA ILE A 70 78.19 88.99 5.14
C ILE A 70 77.12 88.75 6.22
N ASN A 71 76.84 89.76 7.05
CA ASN A 71 75.83 89.64 8.09
C ASN A 71 74.43 89.40 7.50
N THR A 72 74.03 90.15 6.46
CA THR A 72 72.72 89.95 5.83
C THR A 72 72.57 88.55 5.22
N HIS A 73 73.62 88.02 4.59
CA HIS A 73 73.55 86.69 3.97
C HIS A 73 73.46 85.56 5.01
N THR A 74 74.14 85.72 6.14
CA THR A 74 74.12 84.76 7.25
C THR A 74 72.74 84.69 7.90
N GLU A 75 72.08 85.83 8.11
CA GLU A 75 70.72 85.87 8.66
C GLU A 75 69.69 85.21 7.73
N THR A 76 69.80 85.42 6.42
CA THR A 76 68.89 84.78 5.45
C THR A 76 69.06 83.25 5.42
N TYR A 77 70.29 82.76 5.47
CA TYR A 77 70.55 81.31 5.43
C TYR A 77 70.00 80.60 6.68
N LEU A 78 70.22 81.18 7.87
CA LEU A 78 69.73 80.62 9.13
C LEU A 78 68.19 80.62 9.20
N ALA A 79 67.53 81.62 8.60
CA ALA A 79 66.07 81.67 8.54
C ALA A 79 65.49 80.56 7.65
N GLU A 80 66.08 80.32 6.48
CA GLU A 80 65.65 79.26 5.55
C GLU A 80 65.84 77.87 6.16
N GLU A 81 66.98 77.61 6.79
CA GLU A 81 67.27 76.32 7.44
C GLU A 81 66.31 76.03 8.60
N ALA A 82 65.99 77.04 9.41
CA ALA A 82 65.01 76.91 10.49
C ALA A 82 63.59 76.59 9.98
N THR A 83 63.18 77.13 8.82
CA THR A 83 61.89 76.79 8.22
C THR A 83 61.84 75.36 7.66
N SER A 84 62.92 74.90 7.04
CA SER A 84 63.02 73.52 6.53
C SER A 84 62.93 72.48 7.67
N LEU A 85 63.59 72.74 8.80
CA LEU A 85 63.55 71.84 9.96
C LEU A 85 62.14 71.79 10.60
N ARG A 86 61.41 72.91 10.65
CA ARG A 86 60.03 72.93 11.16
C ARG A 86 59.06 72.14 10.28
N HIS A 87 59.25 72.15 8.97
CA HIS A 87 58.45 71.32 8.06
C HIS A 87 58.76 69.82 8.24
N ALA A 88 60.03 69.44 8.32
CA ALA A 88 60.41 68.06 8.58
C ALA A 88 59.88 67.53 9.93
N GLU A 89 59.87 68.37 10.98
CA GLU A 89 59.31 67.98 12.28
C GLU A 89 57.78 67.82 12.23
N ALA A 90 57.08 68.69 11.49
CA ALA A 90 55.63 68.60 11.32
C ALA A 90 55.22 67.30 10.58
N ASP A 91 55.96 66.94 9.52
CA ASP A 91 55.70 65.71 8.76
C ASP A 91 55.98 64.44 9.59
N ALA A 92 57.06 64.45 10.37
CA ALA A 92 57.37 63.34 11.28
C ALA A 92 56.28 63.15 12.36
N ARG A 93 55.72 64.24 12.90
CA ARG A 93 54.59 64.18 13.85
C ARG A 93 53.31 63.67 13.19
N ALA A 94 53.04 64.05 11.94
CA ALA A 94 51.89 63.55 11.19
C ALA A 94 51.99 62.03 10.96
N GLN A 95 53.16 61.54 10.51
CA GLN A 95 53.41 60.10 10.32
C GLN A 95 53.33 59.30 11.63
N ALA A 96 53.87 59.84 12.74
CA ALA A 96 53.74 59.22 14.04
C ALA A 96 52.27 59.13 14.51
N GLY A 97 51.46 60.15 14.19
CA GLY A 97 50.03 60.16 14.45
C GLY A 97 49.26 59.09 13.67
N GLU A 98 49.59 58.86 12.41
CA GLU A 98 48.97 57.83 11.56
C GLU A 98 49.36 56.41 12.02
N LEU A 99 50.64 56.17 12.32
CA LEU A 99 51.10 54.88 12.84
C LEU A 99 50.42 54.52 14.17
N LYS A 100 50.23 55.51 15.05
CA LYS A 100 49.50 55.30 16.31
C LYS A 100 48.04 54.88 16.06
N LYS A 101 47.35 55.54 15.13
CA LYS A 101 45.97 55.16 14.74
C LYS A 101 45.93 53.75 14.15
N SER A 102 46.87 53.38 13.29
CA SER A 102 46.95 52.03 12.72
C SER A 102 47.17 50.97 13.80
N LEU A 103 48.05 51.23 14.76
CA LEU A 103 48.32 50.32 15.88
C LEU A 103 47.08 50.12 16.77
N ASP A 104 46.30 51.17 17.01
CA ASP A 104 45.08 51.08 17.81
C ASP A 104 43.99 50.28 17.09
N ILE A 105 43.86 50.42 15.76
CA ILE A 105 42.95 49.60 14.94
C ILE A 105 43.36 48.12 15.00
N GLU A 106 44.64 47.82 14.87
CA GLU A 106 45.14 46.45 14.94
C GLU A 106 44.89 45.81 16.31
N ARG A 107 45.09 46.57 17.39
CA ARG A 107 44.75 46.13 18.76
C ARG A 107 43.26 45.81 18.91
N GLN A 108 42.38 46.64 18.34
CA GLN A 108 40.93 46.39 18.36
C GLN A 108 40.55 45.15 17.55
N MET A 109 41.19 44.93 16.40
CA MET A 109 40.97 43.72 15.59
C MET A 109 41.42 42.48 16.35
N HIS A 110 42.58 42.51 16.99
CA HIS A 110 43.09 41.37 17.76
C HIS A 110 42.21 41.05 18.97
N THR A 111 41.70 42.05 19.70
CA THR A 111 40.76 41.80 20.81
C THR A 111 39.44 41.20 20.32
N LYS A 112 38.91 41.69 19.19
CA LYS A 112 37.73 41.11 18.56
C LYS A 112 37.96 39.66 18.14
N THR A 113 39.04 39.37 17.42
CA THR A 113 39.37 37.99 17.01
C THR A 113 39.56 37.06 18.21
N LYS A 114 40.18 37.53 19.28
CA LYS A 114 40.32 36.75 20.52
C LYS A 114 38.95 36.41 21.14
N PHE A 115 38.03 37.38 21.14
CA PHE A 115 36.67 37.15 21.61
C PHE A 115 35.93 36.14 20.74
N ASP A 116 35.95 36.30 19.41
CA ASP A 116 35.30 35.41 18.46
C ASP A 116 35.84 33.97 18.55
N LEU A 117 37.16 33.80 18.70
CA LEU A 117 37.77 32.48 18.90
C LEU A 117 37.34 31.84 20.23
N SER A 118 37.20 32.63 21.28
CA SER A 118 36.73 32.11 22.58
C SER A 118 35.26 31.67 22.52
N ALA A 119 34.40 32.44 21.84
CA ALA A 119 33.01 32.10 21.61
C ALA A 119 32.89 30.83 20.75
N SER A 120 33.62 30.75 19.63
CA SER A 120 33.63 29.58 18.75
C SER A 120 34.12 28.32 19.47
N ARG A 121 35.12 28.45 20.34
CA ARG A 121 35.59 27.32 21.17
C ARG A 121 34.52 26.85 22.15
N GLN A 122 33.77 27.76 22.75
CA GLN A 122 32.68 27.42 23.67
C GLN A 122 31.51 26.74 22.92
N GLU A 123 31.14 27.24 21.76
CA GLU A 123 30.11 26.63 20.89
C GLU A 123 30.53 25.23 20.43
N ALA A 124 31.79 25.05 20.03
CA ALA A 124 32.32 23.75 19.65
C ALA A 124 32.27 22.76 20.83
N SER A 125 32.63 23.20 22.04
CA SER A 125 32.55 22.36 23.26
C SER A 125 31.11 21.92 23.54
N ALA A 126 30.15 22.86 23.51
CA ALA A 126 28.73 22.56 23.72
C ALA A 126 28.19 21.59 22.65
N HIS A 127 28.61 21.76 21.39
CA HIS A 127 28.24 20.85 20.31
C HIS A 127 28.83 19.44 20.51
N PHE A 128 30.08 19.32 20.96
CA PHE A 128 30.69 18.02 21.27
C PHE A 128 30.00 17.31 22.44
N GLU A 129 29.67 18.04 23.51
CA GLU A 129 28.92 17.50 24.64
C GLU A 129 27.52 17.02 24.20
N GLY A 130 26.79 17.84 23.43
CA GLY A 130 25.49 17.47 22.88
C GLY A 130 25.56 16.22 21.99
N LYS A 131 26.60 16.10 21.16
CA LYS A 131 26.82 14.92 20.30
C LYS A 131 27.17 13.67 21.11
N SER A 132 27.98 13.81 22.16
CA SER A 132 28.32 12.71 23.08
C SER A 132 27.07 12.17 23.79
N GLN A 133 26.21 13.07 24.29
CA GLN A 133 24.94 12.70 24.91
C GLN A 133 24.01 11.97 23.92
N ALA A 134 23.87 12.50 22.69
CA ALA A 134 23.05 11.87 21.66
C ALA A 134 23.54 10.46 21.27
N ILE A 135 24.86 10.22 21.27
CA ILE A 135 25.43 8.89 21.03
C ILE A 135 25.08 7.93 22.17
N ASN A 136 25.19 8.40 23.42
CA ASN A 136 24.83 7.61 24.60
C ASN A 136 23.33 7.23 24.59
N ASP A 137 22.44 8.18 24.32
CA ASP A 137 20.99 7.95 24.24
C ASP A 137 20.64 6.96 23.12
N ARG A 138 21.28 7.10 21.96
CA ARG A 138 21.12 6.16 20.84
C ARG A 138 21.61 4.76 21.20
N SER A 139 22.70 4.64 21.96
CA SER A 139 23.20 3.34 22.43
C SER A 139 22.22 2.67 23.40
N MET A 140 21.62 3.44 24.30
CA MET A 140 20.61 2.96 25.25
C MET A 140 19.34 2.51 24.52
N MET A 141 18.86 3.29 23.54
CA MET A 141 17.69 2.94 22.74
C MET A 141 17.90 1.65 21.95
N ARG A 142 19.11 1.45 21.38
CA ARG A 142 19.47 0.20 20.69
C ARG A 142 19.44 -1.01 21.63
N ARG A 143 19.92 -0.86 22.88
CA ARG A 143 19.83 -1.94 23.89
C ARG A 143 18.38 -2.28 24.20
N LYS A 144 17.56 -1.27 24.54
CA LYS A 144 16.11 -1.45 24.79
C LYS A 144 15.38 -2.11 23.61
N MET A 145 15.75 -1.77 22.37
CA MET A 145 15.15 -2.38 21.18
C MET A 145 15.55 -3.85 21.03
N LYS A 146 16.82 -4.18 21.27
CA LYS A 146 17.29 -5.58 21.29
C LYS A 146 16.62 -6.39 22.38
N ASP A 147 16.49 -5.83 23.58
CA ASP A 147 15.84 -6.50 24.71
C ASP A 147 14.36 -6.76 24.39
N LYS A 148 13.67 -5.76 23.82
CA LYS A 148 12.27 -5.92 23.37
C LYS A 148 12.13 -6.96 22.26
N GLN A 149 13.08 -7.02 21.33
CA GLN A 149 13.07 -8.02 20.26
C GLN A 149 13.26 -9.43 20.84
N ALA A 150 14.21 -9.62 21.75
CA ALA A 150 14.43 -10.90 22.42
C ALA A 150 13.19 -11.35 23.21
N MET A 151 12.52 -10.42 23.92
CA MET A 151 11.27 -10.71 24.61
C MET A 151 10.15 -11.17 23.65
N LEU A 152 9.98 -10.49 22.51
CA LEU A 152 8.97 -10.88 21.52
C LEU A 152 9.27 -12.23 20.86
N GLU A 153 10.54 -12.55 20.63
CA GLU A 153 10.96 -13.84 20.11
C GLU A 153 10.66 -14.97 21.11
N GLU A 154 10.90 -14.75 22.40
CA GLU A 154 10.55 -15.67 23.48
C GLU A 154 9.02 -15.84 23.64
N GLU A 155 8.24 -14.76 23.56
CA GLU A 155 6.78 -14.84 23.57
C GLU A 155 6.25 -15.63 22.37
N LEU A 156 6.84 -15.45 21.19
CA LEU A 156 6.45 -16.16 19.98
C LEU A 156 6.77 -17.66 20.07
N THR A 157 7.92 -18.05 20.62
CA THR A 157 8.25 -19.47 20.82
C THR A 157 7.31 -20.10 21.83
N LYS A 158 7.07 -19.43 22.96
CA LYS A 158 6.12 -19.89 23.98
C LYS A 158 4.70 -20.02 23.42
N ALA A 159 4.24 -19.07 22.60
CA ALA A 159 2.94 -19.14 21.94
C ALA A 159 2.84 -20.29 20.92
N LYS A 160 3.95 -20.60 20.22
CA LYS A 160 4.00 -21.74 19.30
C LYS A 160 3.94 -23.08 20.05
N GLU A 161 4.64 -23.19 21.17
CA GLU A 161 4.62 -24.39 22.02
C GLU A 161 3.25 -24.62 22.64
N THR A 162 2.60 -23.57 23.16
CA THR A 162 1.22 -23.68 23.68
C THR A 162 0.22 -24.04 22.59
N ALA A 163 0.36 -23.49 21.38
CA ALA A 163 -0.47 -23.87 20.25
C ALA A 163 -0.25 -25.33 19.81
N ALA A 164 1.00 -25.82 19.85
CA ALA A 164 1.33 -27.20 19.52
C ALA A 164 0.74 -28.19 20.53
N THR A 165 0.87 -27.91 21.83
CA THR A 165 0.28 -28.74 22.89
C THR A 165 -1.24 -28.73 22.85
N ALA A 166 -1.87 -27.56 22.60
CA ALA A 166 -3.32 -27.46 22.40
C ALA A 166 -3.79 -28.29 21.19
N ARG A 167 -3.08 -28.24 20.06
CA ARG A 167 -3.38 -29.07 18.88
C ARG A 167 -3.24 -30.56 19.18
N GLN A 168 -2.20 -30.96 19.92
CA GLN A 168 -2.03 -32.36 20.31
C GLN A 168 -3.16 -32.82 21.24
N GLY A 169 -3.59 -31.98 22.18
CA GLY A 169 -4.75 -32.24 23.04
C GLY A 169 -6.04 -32.40 22.24
N GLN A 170 -6.30 -31.50 21.27
CA GLN A 170 -7.44 -31.58 20.37
C GLN A 170 -7.41 -32.86 19.51
N MET A 171 -6.25 -33.25 18.98
CA MET A 171 -6.11 -34.49 18.21
C MET A 171 -6.39 -35.73 19.07
N LYS A 172 -5.92 -35.76 20.32
CA LYS A 172 -6.23 -36.85 21.26
C LYS A 172 -7.72 -36.90 21.56
N ALA A 173 -8.35 -35.77 21.88
CA ALA A 173 -9.79 -35.69 22.13
C ALA A 173 -10.62 -36.15 20.92
N VAL A 174 -10.24 -35.74 19.71
CA VAL A 174 -10.88 -36.20 18.46
C VAL A 174 -10.66 -37.71 18.25
N SER A 175 -9.48 -38.24 18.55
CA SER A 175 -9.20 -39.67 18.44
C SER A 175 -10.00 -40.50 19.45
N GLU A 176 -10.12 -40.04 20.69
CA GLU A 176 -10.93 -40.69 21.74
C GLU A 176 -12.41 -40.63 21.40
N LEU A 177 -12.89 -39.47 20.92
CA LEU A 177 -14.26 -39.31 20.44
C LEU A 177 -14.55 -40.22 19.24
N ASN A 178 -13.63 -40.34 18.28
CA ASN A 178 -13.78 -41.28 17.17
C ASN A 178 -13.79 -42.73 17.66
N LYS A 179 -13.00 -43.07 18.69
CA LYS A 179 -12.98 -44.40 19.29
C LYS A 179 -14.31 -44.70 20.01
N SER A 180 -14.84 -43.77 20.79
CA SER A 180 -16.14 -43.93 21.46
C SER A 180 -17.28 -44.02 20.45
N MET A 181 -17.26 -43.21 19.39
CA MET A 181 -18.23 -43.31 18.30
C MET A 181 -18.18 -44.67 17.60
N ARG A 182 -16.98 -45.21 17.33
CA ARG A 182 -16.85 -46.56 16.74
C ARG A 182 -17.40 -47.65 17.65
N LEU A 183 -17.22 -47.53 18.96
CA LEU A 183 -17.76 -48.48 19.93
C LEU A 183 -19.29 -48.38 20.01
N ASN A 184 -19.85 -47.17 19.94
CA ASN A 184 -21.29 -46.94 19.99
C ASN A 184 -21.99 -47.23 18.65
N GLN A 185 -21.30 -47.15 17.51
CA GLN A 185 -21.85 -47.46 16.19
C GLN A 185 -21.99 -48.96 15.90
N GLY A 186 -21.50 -49.83 16.77
CA GLY A 186 -21.50 -51.29 16.56
C GLY A 186 -22.89 -51.95 16.52
N SER A 187 -23.95 -51.28 17.00
CA SER A 187 -25.31 -51.82 17.04
C SER A 187 -26.32 -51.15 16.11
N ASP A 188 -26.06 -49.91 15.66
CA ASP A 188 -27.11 -49.05 15.08
C ASP A 188 -26.91 -48.72 13.58
N GLN A 189 -25.92 -49.33 12.91
CA GLN A 189 -25.84 -49.19 11.45
C GLN A 189 -27.02 -49.94 10.79
N SER A 190 -27.98 -49.19 10.26
CA SER A 190 -29.05 -49.75 9.43
C SER A 190 -28.44 -50.62 8.33
N THR A 191 -28.86 -51.88 8.29
CA THR A 191 -28.47 -52.83 7.25
C THR A 191 -28.98 -52.37 5.88
N ASP A 192 -28.33 -52.79 4.80
CA ASP A 192 -28.80 -52.48 3.44
C ASP A 192 -30.26 -52.93 3.26
N THR A 193 -30.67 -54.06 3.84
CA THR A 193 -32.04 -54.56 3.84
C THR A 193 -33.03 -53.60 4.51
N GLN A 194 -32.68 -53.01 5.66
CA GLN A 194 -33.53 -52.04 6.35
C GLN A 194 -33.69 -50.74 5.55
N LEU A 195 -32.60 -50.24 4.95
CA LEU A 195 -32.64 -49.05 4.09
C LEU A 195 -33.48 -49.29 2.83
N VAL A 196 -33.34 -50.48 2.23
CA VAL A 196 -34.17 -50.93 1.10
C VAL A 196 -35.65 -50.97 1.51
N GLN A 197 -35.97 -51.60 2.63
CA GLN A 197 -37.35 -51.73 3.11
C GLN A 197 -38.00 -50.36 3.34
N LYS A 198 -37.32 -49.45 4.05
CA LYS A 198 -37.82 -48.08 4.29
C LYS A 198 -38.04 -47.29 3.01
N LEU A 199 -37.14 -47.44 2.02
CA LEU A 199 -37.34 -46.78 0.74
C LEU A 199 -38.51 -47.37 -0.05
N VAL A 200 -38.68 -48.70 -0.04
CA VAL A 200 -39.79 -49.39 -0.71
C VAL A 200 -41.13 -49.00 -0.07
N GLU A 201 -41.21 -48.92 1.26
CA GLU A 201 -42.37 -48.41 1.99
C GLU A 201 -42.70 -46.97 1.56
N LEU A 202 -41.70 -46.07 1.60
CA LEU A 202 -41.88 -44.68 1.14
C LEU A 202 -42.34 -44.60 -0.34
N ARG A 203 -41.83 -45.48 -1.21
CA ARG A 203 -42.28 -45.56 -2.62
C ARG A 203 -43.74 -45.99 -2.74
N ASN A 204 -44.18 -46.91 -1.90
CA ASN A 204 -45.56 -47.39 -1.87
C ASN A 204 -46.49 -46.32 -1.32
N ASP A 205 -46.11 -45.62 -0.26
CA ASP A 205 -46.92 -44.55 0.33
C ASP A 205 -47.10 -43.40 -0.66
N ILE A 206 -46.02 -42.98 -1.33
CA ILE A 206 -46.08 -41.96 -2.40
C ILE A 206 -46.95 -42.44 -3.58
N ARG A 207 -46.87 -43.73 -3.95
CA ARG A 207 -47.71 -44.31 -5.02
C ARG A 207 -49.19 -44.28 -4.62
N THR A 208 -49.53 -44.82 -3.46
CA THR A 208 -50.89 -44.88 -2.94
C THR A 208 -51.48 -43.47 -2.83
N TRP A 209 -50.75 -42.53 -2.22
CA TRP A 209 -51.14 -41.14 -2.14
C TRP A 209 -51.45 -40.54 -3.51
N SER A 210 -50.53 -40.72 -4.49
CA SER A 210 -50.75 -40.19 -5.84
C SER A 210 -51.98 -40.78 -6.53
N LEU A 211 -52.28 -42.06 -6.31
CA LEU A 211 -53.47 -42.72 -6.87
C LEU A 211 -54.75 -42.23 -6.19
N THR A 212 -54.79 -42.17 -4.86
CA THR A 212 -55.96 -41.75 -4.08
C THR A 212 -56.41 -40.33 -4.45
N TYR A 213 -55.47 -39.39 -4.55
CA TYR A 213 -55.79 -37.97 -4.66
C TYR A 213 -55.86 -37.44 -6.10
N PHE A 214 -55.33 -38.16 -7.09
CA PHE A 214 -55.22 -37.65 -8.48
C PHE A 214 -55.86 -38.52 -9.56
N ILE A 215 -56.44 -39.68 -9.21
CA ILE A 215 -57.13 -40.55 -10.19
C ILE A 215 -58.44 -39.94 -10.70
N THR A 216 -59.14 -39.16 -9.87
CA THR A 216 -60.43 -38.58 -10.25
C THR A 216 -60.23 -37.37 -11.17
N THR A 217 -61.13 -37.25 -12.15
CA THR A 217 -61.11 -36.14 -13.10
C THR A 217 -61.45 -34.85 -12.36
N SER A 218 -60.44 -34.06 -12.02
CA SER A 218 -60.65 -32.70 -11.52
C SER A 218 -61.06 -31.81 -12.70
N GLU A 219 -62.21 -31.14 -12.60
CA GLU A 219 -62.62 -30.10 -13.56
C GLU A 219 -61.61 -28.95 -13.63
N ASN A 220 -60.77 -28.79 -12.60
CA ASN A 220 -59.72 -27.78 -12.56
C ASN A 220 -58.47 -28.22 -13.36
N ALA A 221 -58.21 -29.54 -13.43
CA ALA A 221 -57.07 -30.08 -14.16
C ALA A 221 -57.11 -29.76 -15.66
N SER A 222 -58.30 -29.78 -16.28
CA SER A 222 -58.49 -29.44 -17.69
C SER A 222 -58.43 -27.93 -17.96
N LYS A 223 -58.56 -27.09 -16.93
CA LYS A 223 -58.51 -25.62 -17.00
C LYS A 223 -57.12 -25.06 -16.69
N LEU A 224 -56.16 -25.89 -16.33
CA LEU A 224 -54.78 -25.45 -16.08
C LEU A 224 -54.20 -24.81 -17.32
N SER A 225 -53.75 -23.55 -17.17
CA SER A 225 -53.01 -22.91 -18.23
C SER A 225 -51.65 -23.61 -18.42
N ARG A 226 -51.13 -23.62 -19.65
CA ARG A 226 -49.77 -24.07 -19.94
C ARG A 226 -48.74 -23.37 -19.04
N HIS A 227 -48.96 -22.09 -18.73
CA HIS A 227 -48.10 -21.32 -17.84
C HIS A 227 -48.05 -21.91 -16.42
N ASP A 228 -49.18 -22.34 -15.86
CA ASP A 228 -49.23 -22.95 -14.52
C ASP A 228 -48.52 -24.30 -14.49
N LEU A 229 -48.70 -25.12 -15.53
CA LEU A 229 -47.98 -26.37 -15.69
C LEU A 229 -46.46 -26.14 -15.78
N MET A 230 -46.03 -25.16 -16.58
CA MET A 230 -44.61 -24.81 -16.69
C MET A 230 -44.04 -24.30 -15.36
N LYS A 231 -44.80 -23.50 -14.61
CA LYS A 231 -44.40 -23.03 -13.27
C LYS A 231 -44.18 -24.19 -12.30
N ILE A 232 -45.00 -25.25 -12.36
CA ILE A 232 -44.81 -26.47 -11.56
C ILE A 232 -43.53 -27.19 -11.99
N LEU A 233 -43.36 -27.40 -13.30
CA LEU A 233 -42.21 -28.11 -13.87
C LEU A 233 -40.88 -27.39 -13.65
N ASP A 234 -40.86 -26.06 -13.70
CA ASP A 234 -39.67 -25.23 -13.48
C ASP A 234 -39.25 -25.22 -12.02
N LYS A 235 -40.21 -25.03 -11.10
CA LYS A 235 -39.94 -25.07 -9.66
C LYS A 235 -39.41 -26.42 -9.21
N THR A 236 -39.88 -27.50 -9.81
CA THR A 236 -39.51 -28.87 -9.46
C THR A 236 -38.29 -29.36 -10.24
N LYS A 237 -37.93 -28.68 -11.34
CA LYS A 237 -36.90 -29.11 -12.31
C LYS A 237 -37.17 -30.50 -12.88
N VAL A 238 -38.45 -30.88 -12.93
CA VAL A 238 -38.90 -32.20 -13.40
C VAL A 238 -38.75 -32.34 -14.92
N HIS A 239 -38.76 -31.23 -15.66
CA HIS A 239 -38.48 -31.21 -17.11
C HIS A 239 -37.13 -31.85 -17.48
N SER A 240 -36.18 -31.92 -16.55
CA SER A 240 -34.90 -32.57 -16.81
C SER A 240 -34.98 -34.10 -16.95
N PHE A 241 -36.09 -34.75 -16.61
CA PHE A 241 -36.21 -36.22 -16.58
C PHE A 241 -37.05 -36.83 -17.71
N THR A 242 -37.57 -36.03 -18.64
CA THR A 242 -38.53 -36.51 -19.63
C THR A 242 -38.32 -35.91 -21.00
N ARG A 243 -38.90 -36.55 -22.01
CA ARG A 243 -39.04 -35.97 -23.35
C ARG A 243 -39.97 -34.76 -23.32
N GLU A 244 -39.69 -33.79 -24.19
CA GLU A 244 -40.51 -32.59 -24.38
C GLU A 244 -41.97 -33.01 -24.64
N ASN A 245 -42.91 -32.35 -23.94
CA ASN A 245 -44.37 -32.55 -24.02
C ASN A 245 -44.97 -33.79 -23.32
N PHE A 246 -44.19 -34.71 -22.74
CA PHE A 246 -44.78 -35.83 -21.99
C PHE A 246 -45.61 -35.32 -20.80
N PHE A 247 -45.04 -34.46 -19.96
CA PHE A 247 -45.74 -33.98 -18.76
C PHE A 247 -46.97 -33.11 -19.04
N GLU A 248 -46.92 -32.24 -20.05
CA GLU A 248 -48.05 -31.34 -20.35
C GLU A 248 -49.31 -32.14 -20.70
N ARG A 249 -49.16 -33.19 -21.53
CA ARG A 249 -50.26 -34.08 -21.91
C ARG A 249 -50.65 -35.02 -20.77
N SER A 250 -49.66 -35.61 -20.10
CA SER A 250 -49.89 -36.60 -19.05
C SER A 250 -50.49 -36.02 -17.76
N LEU A 251 -50.29 -34.72 -17.47
CA LEU A 251 -50.97 -34.04 -16.35
C LEU A 251 -52.46 -33.81 -16.62
N GLN A 252 -52.85 -33.67 -17.88
CA GLN A 252 -54.25 -33.49 -18.27
C GLN A 252 -55.02 -34.81 -18.25
N ASP A 253 -54.36 -35.92 -18.61
CA ASP A 253 -54.94 -37.26 -18.60
C ASP A 253 -55.13 -37.80 -17.16
N PRO A 254 -56.37 -38.02 -16.68
CA PRO A 254 -56.62 -38.53 -15.33
C PRO A 254 -56.02 -39.93 -15.07
N THR A 255 -55.78 -40.73 -16.10
CA THR A 255 -55.20 -42.08 -15.95
C THR A 255 -53.69 -42.05 -15.74
N ILE A 256 -53.00 -41.05 -16.32
CA ILE A 256 -51.52 -40.91 -16.24
C ILE A 256 -51.10 -39.87 -15.18
N ARG A 257 -51.98 -38.93 -14.84
CA ARG A 257 -51.72 -37.86 -13.87
C ARG A 257 -51.18 -38.35 -12.53
N PRO A 258 -51.75 -39.39 -11.86
CA PRO A 258 -51.17 -39.94 -10.63
C PRO A 258 -49.69 -40.27 -10.77
N THR A 259 -49.34 -40.95 -11.86
CA THR A 259 -47.97 -41.40 -12.13
C THR A 259 -47.01 -40.25 -12.37
N VAL A 260 -47.48 -39.18 -13.02
CA VAL A 260 -46.71 -37.94 -13.15
C VAL A 260 -46.53 -37.26 -11.80
N VAL A 261 -47.60 -37.13 -11.01
CA VAL A 261 -47.56 -36.46 -9.70
C VAL A 261 -46.61 -37.21 -8.76
N ARG A 262 -46.60 -38.54 -8.81
CA ARG A 262 -45.63 -39.40 -8.13
C ARG A 262 -44.18 -38.99 -8.45
N SER A 263 -43.88 -38.81 -9.73
CA SER A 263 -42.56 -38.39 -10.22
C SER A 263 -42.19 -36.98 -9.72
N ILE A 264 -43.16 -36.06 -9.73
CA ILE A 264 -43.00 -34.69 -9.22
C ILE A 264 -42.69 -34.72 -7.71
N LEU A 265 -43.47 -35.49 -6.93
CA LEU A 265 -43.28 -35.58 -5.48
C LEU A 265 -41.89 -36.14 -5.15
N TRP A 266 -41.48 -37.23 -5.77
CA TRP A 266 -40.12 -37.77 -5.61
C TRP A 266 -39.03 -36.74 -5.91
N LYS A 267 -39.24 -35.92 -6.94
CA LYS A 267 -38.29 -34.87 -7.27
C LYS A 267 -38.24 -33.77 -6.22
N VAL A 268 -39.39 -33.37 -5.69
CA VAL A 268 -39.47 -32.42 -4.57
C VAL A 268 -38.75 -32.97 -3.35
N LEU A 269 -38.99 -34.23 -2.96
CA LEU A 269 -38.32 -34.86 -1.82
C LEU A 269 -36.80 -34.96 -2.05
N GLN A 270 -36.36 -35.35 -3.24
CA GLN A 270 -34.93 -35.45 -3.55
C GLN A 270 -34.19 -34.10 -3.44
N CYS A 271 -34.78 -33.02 -3.96
CA CYS A 271 -34.13 -31.71 -3.94
C CYS A 271 -34.37 -30.93 -2.64
N GLY A 272 -35.49 -31.19 -1.98
CA GLY A 272 -35.97 -30.45 -0.82
C GLY A 272 -35.68 -31.08 0.53
N ILE A 273 -35.58 -32.42 0.59
CA ILE A 273 -35.41 -33.15 1.85
C ILE A 273 -34.07 -33.90 1.85
N PHE A 274 -33.85 -34.79 0.88
CA PHE A 274 -32.66 -35.62 0.87
C PHE A 274 -31.37 -34.79 0.75
N ARG A 275 -30.39 -35.09 1.60
CA ARG A 275 -29.11 -34.37 1.74
C ARG A 275 -29.26 -32.88 2.05
N GLN A 276 -30.41 -32.46 2.55
CA GLN A 276 -30.64 -31.08 3.01
C GLN A 276 -30.41 -30.93 4.51
N TYR A 277 -30.20 -32.03 5.26
CA TYR A 277 -29.94 -32.03 6.70
C TYR A 277 -31.04 -31.34 7.52
N LEU A 278 -32.28 -31.36 7.02
CA LEU A 278 -33.41 -30.67 7.65
C LEU A 278 -33.76 -31.28 9.02
N TRP A 279 -33.43 -32.54 9.24
CA TRP A 279 -33.60 -33.21 10.52
C TRP A 279 -32.65 -32.69 11.63
N VAL A 280 -31.66 -31.84 11.29
CA VAL A 280 -30.71 -31.26 12.26
C VAL A 280 -31.25 -29.97 12.86
N MET A 281 -31.51 -29.95 14.18
CA MET A 281 -31.69 -28.81 15.10
C MET A 281 -32.09 -27.44 14.49
N GLY A 282 -33.11 -27.43 13.64
CA GLY A 282 -33.69 -26.21 13.05
C GLY A 282 -32.91 -25.60 11.86
N PRO A 283 -33.51 -24.59 11.18
CA PRO A 283 -33.08 -24.16 9.84
C PRO A 283 -31.65 -23.63 9.73
N PHE A 284 -31.15 -22.96 10.78
CA PHE A 284 -29.80 -22.40 10.81
C PHE A 284 -28.73 -23.50 10.83
N MET A 285 -28.95 -24.52 11.66
CA MET A 285 -28.00 -25.63 11.78
C MET A 285 -28.05 -26.52 10.53
N SER A 286 -29.25 -26.84 10.02
CA SER A 286 -29.40 -27.59 8.76
C SER A 286 -28.62 -26.92 7.62
N ARG A 287 -28.72 -25.59 7.47
CA ARG A 287 -27.99 -24.84 6.46
C ARG A 287 -26.48 -24.91 6.67
N SER A 288 -26.01 -24.72 7.90
CA SER A 288 -24.58 -24.76 8.23
C SER A 288 -23.95 -26.12 7.96
N VAL A 289 -24.65 -27.22 8.34
CA VAL A 289 -24.21 -28.59 8.06
C VAL A 289 -24.19 -28.86 6.57
N LYS A 290 -25.25 -28.46 5.85
CA LYS A 290 -25.32 -28.59 4.38
C LYS A 290 -24.20 -27.82 3.68
N ASP A 291 -23.93 -26.57 4.07
CA ASP A 291 -22.87 -25.75 3.48
C ASP A 291 -21.49 -26.36 3.74
N THR A 292 -21.26 -26.87 4.95
CA THR A 292 -20.04 -27.61 5.31
C THR A 292 -19.90 -28.90 4.50
N HIS A 293 -20.97 -29.69 4.37
CA HIS A 293 -21.00 -30.90 3.54
C HIS A 293 -20.69 -30.57 2.07
N ASN A 294 -21.27 -29.52 1.52
CA ASN A 294 -21.03 -29.10 0.14
C ASN A 294 -19.59 -28.64 -0.08
N PHE A 295 -19.04 -27.87 0.87
CA PHE A 295 -17.65 -27.45 0.85
C PHE A 295 -16.70 -28.65 0.87
N LEU A 296 -16.87 -29.56 1.83
CA LEU A 296 -16.00 -30.73 1.98
C LEU A 296 -16.14 -31.70 0.81
N SER A 297 -17.36 -32.01 0.36
CA SER A 297 -17.56 -32.90 -0.80
C SER A 297 -16.94 -32.32 -2.08
N PHE A 298 -17.02 -31.00 -2.29
CA PHE A 298 -16.38 -30.34 -3.43
C PHE A 298 -14.85 -30.44 -3.37
N HIS A 299 -14.25 -30.17 -2.21
CA HIS A 299 -12.79 -30.14 -2.05
C HIS A 299 -12.14 -31.53 -1.92
N MET A 300 -12.85 -32.51 -1.35
CA MET A 300 -12.30 -33.84 -1.05
C MET A 300 -12.64 -34.89 -2.11
N VAL A 301 -13.82 -34.83 -2.75
CA VAL A 301 -14.30 -35.92 -3.61
C VAL A 301 -14.16 -35.60 -5.10
N LYS A 302 -14.48 -34.36 -5.53
CA LYS A 302 -14.61 -34.03 -6.97
C LYS A 302 -13.28 -33.87 -7.73
N LYS A 303 -12.14 -33.79 -7.05
CA LYS A 303 -10.82 -33.82 -7.70
C LYS A 303 -10.41 -35.29 -7.87
N HIS A 304 -10.62 -35.84 -9.06
CA HIS A 304 -10.20 -37.20 -9.44
C HIS A 304 -8.67 -37.34 -9.45
N THR A 305 -8.09 -37.45 -8.27
CA THR A 305 -6.68 -37.81 -8.05
C THR A 305 -6.61 -39.20 -7.44
N GLN A 306 -5.48 -39.91 -7.54
CA GLN A 306 -5.29 -41.22 -6.89
C GLN A 306 -5.54 -41.18 -5.36
N ASP A 307 -5.34 -40.02 -4.72
CA ASP A 307 -5.67 -39.70 -3.33
C ASP A 307 -7.20 -39.48 -3.07
N SER A 308 -8.05 -39.65 -4.09
CA SER A 308 -9.50 -39.40 -4.00
C SER A 308 -10.23 -40.44 -3.14
N ASN A 309 -9.79 -41.70 -3.14
CA ASN A 309 -10.44 -42.75 -2.35
C ASN A 309 -10.26 -42.54 -0.85
N GLU A 310 -9.05 -42.21 -0.40
CA GLU A 310 -8.80 -41.93 1.02
C GLU A 310 -9.52 -40.66 1.49
N LYS A 311 -9.53 -39.61 0.66
CA LYS A 311 -10.30 -38.39 0.93
C LYS A 311 -11.80 -38.64 1.00
N SER A 312 -12.35 -39.42 0.08
CA SER A 312 -13.78 -39.80 0.08
C SER A 312 -14.12 -40.63 1.31
N HIS A 313 -13.25 -41.55 1.71
CA HIS A 313 -13.40 -42.31 2.93
C HIS A 313 -13.42 -41.42 4.19
N LYS A 314 -12.43 -40.54 4.35
CA LYS A 314 -12.38 -39.59 5.47
C LYS A 314 -13.61 -38.68 5.51
N PHE A 315 -14.04 -38.19 4.35
CA PHE A 315 -15.23 -37.37 4.21
C PHE A 315 -16.50 -38.11 4.65
N ASN A 316 -16.68 -39.36 4.19
CA ASN A 316 -17.87 -40.14 4.53
C ASN A 316 -17.88 -40.57 6.01
N ILE A 317 -16.74 -40.91 6.60
CA ILE A 317 -16.63 -41.10 8.06
C ILE A 317 -17.04 -39.83 8.80
N TRP A 318 -16.51 -38.67 8.38
CA TRP A 318 -16.87 -37.40 9.01
C TRP A 318 -18.37 -37.12 8.90
N ARG A 319 -18.98 -37.36 7.73
CA ARG A 319 -20.42 -37.21 7.51
C ARG A 319 -21.22 -38.12 8.43
N ALA A 320 -20.87 -39.41 8.47
CA ALA A 320 -21.54 -40.42 9.29
C ALA A 320 -21.48 -40.06 10.78
N ASN A 321 -20.28 -39.79 11.28
CA ASN A 321 -20.02 -39.44 12.68
C ASN A 321 -20.71 -38.13 13.07
N GLY A 322 -20.55 -37.09 12.25
CA GLY A 322 -21.22 -35.80 12.49
C GLY A 322 -22.74 -35.97 12.50
N SER A 323 -23.30 -36.76 11.58
CA SER A 323 -24.74 -37.03 11.54
C SER A 323 -25.22 -37.77 12.79
N ALA A 324 -24.50 -38.80 13.22
CA ALA A 324 -24.80 -39.53 14.45
C ALA A 324 -24.76 -38.62 15.69
N MET A 325 -23.79 -37.70 15.77
CA MET A 325 -23.72 -36.72 16.87
C MET A 325 -24.94 -35.79 16.88
N PHE A 326 -25.39 -35.30 15.73
CA PHE A 326 -26.60 -34.47 15.65
C PHE A 326 -27.87 -35.24 16.02
N SER A 327 -27.92 -36.53 15.69
CA SER A 327 -29.05 -37.38 16.04
C SER A 327 -29.17 -37.65 17.55
N GLN A 328 -28.04 -37.63 18.27
CA GLN A 328 -27.94 -37.82 19.73
C GLN A 328 -28.09 -36.52 20.54
N ALA A 329 -28.48 -35.40 19.92
CA ALA A 329 -28.59 -34.12 20.61
C ALA A 329 -29.56 -34.18 21.82
N PRO A 330 -29.24 -33.50 22.93
CA PRO A 330 -29.85 -33.74 24.24
C PRO A 330 -31.29 -33.23 24.43
N ASP A 331 -31.84 -32.47 23.48
CA ASP A 331 -33.20 -31.91 23.58
C ASP A 331 -34.16 -32.59 22.58
N PRO A 332 -34.82 -33.69 22.97
CA PRO A 332 -35.76 -34.39 22.11
C PRO A 332 -37.01 -33.57 21.78
N ASP A 333 -37.45 -32.69 22.69
CA ASP A 333 -38.65 -31.88 22.51
C ASP A 333 -38.42 -30.76 21.50
N GLN A 334 -37.25 -30.12 21.55
CA GLN A 334 -36.84 -29.15 20.53
C GLN A 334 -36.62 -29.84 19.18
N LYS A 335 -36.04 -31.04 19.15
CA LYS A 335 -35.88 -31.82 17.90
C LYS A 335 -37.25 -32.12 17.26
N ARG A 336 -38.21 -32.57 18.05
CA ARG A 336 -39.58 -32.86 17.60
C ARG A 336 -40.28 -31.59 17.09
N THR A 337 -40.24 -30.50 17.86
CA THR A 337 -40.86 -29.22 17.47
C THR A 337 -40.29 -28.69 16.15
N ASN A 338 -38.96 -28.72 15.99
CA ASN A 338 -38.32 -28.29 14.75
C ASN A 338 -38.72 -29.18 13.56
N ARG A 339 -38.80 -30.50 13.79
CA ARG A 339 -39.22 -31.48 12.78
C ARG A 339 -40.65 -31.21 12.32
N ASP A 340 -41.59 -31.01 13.24
CA ASP A 340 -43.00 -30.75 12.93
C ASP A 340 -43.17 -29.43 12.14
N GLN A 341 -42.42 -28.38 12.48
CA GLN A 341 -42.43 -27.12 11.72
C GLN A 341 -41.92 -27.30 10.28
N ILE A 342 -40.87 -28.10 10.10
CA ILE A 342 -40.31 -28.40 8.78
C ILE A 342 -41.30 -29.21 7.96
N ILE A 343 -41.94 -30.22 8.56
CA ILE A 343 -42.93 -31.04 7.87
C ILE A 343 -44.10 -30.17 7.43
N THR A 344 -44.69 -29.41 8.35
CA THR A 344 -45.82 -28.50 8.08
C THR A 344 -45.50 -27.53 6.94
N LYS A 345 -44.28 -26.96 6.92
CA LYS A 345 -43.82 -26.07 5.85
C LYS A 345 -43.76 -26.78 4.49
N TRP A 346 -43.25 -28.02 4.46
CA TRP A 346 -43.15 -28.79 3.22
C TRP A 346 -44.52 -29.28 2.72
N VAL A 347 -45.41 -29.71 3.62
CA VAL A 347 -46.81 -30.01 3.31
C VAL A 347 -47.45 -28.81 2.63
N ALA A 348 -47.42 -27.63 3.28
CA ALA A 348 -47.98 -26.40 2.70
C ALA A 348 -47.36 -26.05 1.34
N THR A 349 -46.05 -26.25 1.18
CA THR A 349 -45.34 -25.99 -0.09
C THR A 349 -45.82 -26.93 -1.20
N ILE A 350 -45.98 -28.22 -0.90
CA ILE A 350 -46.43 -29.24 -1.86
C ILE A 350 -47.91 -29.04 -2.20
N ILE A 351 -48.76 -28.75 -1.21
CA ILE A 351 -50.17 -28.42 -1.42
C ILE A 351 -50.29 -27.22 -2.35
N VAL A 352 -49.58 -26.11 -2.10
CA VAL A 352 -49.61 -24.93 -2.97
C VAL A 352 -49.13 -25.24 -4.39
N LEU A 353 -48.10 -26.08 -4.51
CA LEU A 353 -47.54 -26.49 -5.81
C LEU A 353 -48.53 -27.33 -6.62
N LEU A 354 -49.20 -28.29 -5.97
CA LEU A 354 -50.09 -29.26 -6.61
C LEU A 354 -51.56 -28.84 -6.56
N LYS A 355 -51.89 -27.71 -5.93
CA LYS A 355 -53.26 -27.18 -5.77
C LYS A 355 -54.10 -27.23 -7.06
N PRO A 356 -53.56 -26.86 -8.23
CA PRO A 356 -54.35 -26.89 -9.47
C PRO A 356 -54.78 -28.30 -9.90
N LEU A 357 -54.11 -29.34 -9.41
CA LEU A 357 -54.29 -30.73 -9.83
C LEU A 357 -55.22 -31.54 -8.90
N PHE A 358 -55.53 -31.05 -7.69
CA PHE A 358 -56.44 -31.74 -6.78
C PHE A 358 -57.87 -31.77 -7.34
N ALA A 359 -58.56 -32.90 -7.14
CA ALA A 359 -60.01 -32.95 -7.16
C ALA A 359 -60.57 -32.32 -5.86
N ASN A 360 -61.87 -32.02 -5.80
CA ASN A 360 -62.55 -31.47 -4.61
C ASN A 360 -62.59 -32.50 -3.45
N GLN A 361 -61.44 -32.91 -2.94
CA GLN A 361 -61.28 -33.84 -1.82
C GLN A 361 -61.07 -33.06 -0.52
N ASP A 362 -61.25 -33.73 0.62
CA ASP A 362 -60.94 -33.15 1.93
C ASP A 362 -59.44 -32.80 1.98
N GLN A 363 -59.14 -31.51 2.08
CA GLN A 363 -57.77 -31.02 2.12
C GLN A 363 -57.01 -31.59 3.32
N LYS A 364 -57.70 -31.90 4.42
CA LYS A 364 -57.07 -32.40 5.63
C LYS A 364 -56.47 -33.79 5.45
N ASP A 365 -57.18 -34.71 4.81
CA ASP A 365 -56.67 -36.07 4.57
C ASP A 365 -55.42 -36.03 3.67
N VAL A 366 -55.41 -35.16 2.66
CA VAL A 366 -54.24 -34.94 1.78
C VAL A 366 -53.03 -34.45 2.59
N GLU A 367 -53.27 -33.51 3.51
CA GLU A 367 -52.23 -32.92 4.36
C GLU A 367 -51.66 -33.93 5.36
N ASP A 368 -52.52 -34.74 5.99
CA ASP A 368 -52.13 -35.76 6.97
C ASP A 368 -51.28 -36.87 6.31
N ASP A 369 -51.67 -37.38 5.14
CA ASP A 369 -50.87 -38.38 4.41
C ASP A 369 -49.54 -37.80 3.92
N LEU A 370 -49.53 -36.54 3.44
CA LEU A 370 -48.29 -35.85 3.07
C LEU A 370 -47.37 -35.64 4.26
N TYR A 371 -47.94 -35.35 5.44
CA TYR A 371 -47.18 -35.22 6.68
C TYR A 371 -46.39 -36.51 6.95
N GLN A 372 -47.07 -37.66 6.88
CA GLN A 372 -46.45 -38.97 7.08
C GLN A 372 -45.35 -39.25 6.03
N ILE A 373 -45.59 -38.98 4.75
CA ILE A 373 -44.59 -39.18 3.68
C ILE A 373 -43.33 -38.34 3.93
N ILE A 374 -43.47 -37.07 4.31
CA ILE A 374 -42.34 -36.17 4.57
C ILE A 374 -41.60 -36.60 5.84
N ASP A 375 -42.33 -37.02 6.87
CA ASP A 375 -41.76 -37.57 8.10
C ASP A 375 -40.89 -38.80 7.80
N GLN A 376 -41.43 -39.77 7.06
CA GLN A 376 -40.67 -40.95 6.62
C GLN A 376 -39.44 -40.57 5.77
N ALA A 377 -39.57 -39.60 4.85
CA ALA A 377 -38.45 -39.13 4.03
C ALA A 377 -37.34 -38.47 4.88
N LEU A 378 -37.71 -37.69 5.91
CA LEU A 378 -36.76 -37.09 6.85
C LEU A 378 -36.06 -38.15 7.71
N ALA A 379 -36.79 -39.14 8.20
CA ALA A 379 -36.22 -40.25 8.96
C ALA A 379 -35.24 -41.07 8.10
N LEU A 380 -35.62 -41.36 6.85
CA LEU A 380 -34.75 -42.06 5.92
C LEU A 380 -33.50 -41.23 5.57
N ASP A 381 -33.62 -39.91 5.35
CA ASP A 381 -32.45 -39.06 5.10
C ASP A 381 -31.48 -39.02 6.29
N GLU A 382 -32.00 -38.99 7.52
CA GLU A 382 -31.21 -39.06 8.75
C GLU A 382 -30.39 -40.36 8.78
N GLU A 383 -31.03 -41.51 8.56
CA GLU A 383 -30.34 -42.82 8.53
C GLU A 383 -29.32 -42.93 7.39
N LEU A 384 -29.64 -42.44 6.19
CA LEU A 384 -28.73 -42.43 5.05
C LEU A 384 -27.49 -41.55 5.32
N CYS A 385 -27.66 -40.46 6.08
CA CYS A 385 -26.58 -39.57 6.47
C CYS A 385 -25.66 -40.15 7.54
N GLN A 386 -26.16 -41.07 8.37
CA GLN A 386 -25.40 -41.79 9.39
C GLN A 386 -24.54 -42.94 8.82
N GLN A 387 -24.80 -43.38 7.58
CA GLN A 387 -24.02 -44.47 6.98
C GLN A 387 -22.58 -44.04 6.65
N VAL A 388 -21.60 -44.90 6.95
CA VAL A 388 -20.21 -44.71 6.47
C VAL A 388 -20.12 -44.90 4.96
N ALA A 389 -20.89 -45.83 4.40
CA ALA A 389 -21.04 -45.92 2.96
C ALA A 389 -21.84 -44.71 2.43
N ASP A 390 -21.50 -44.24 1.23
CA ASP A 390 -22.27 -43.18 0.58
C ASP A 390 -23.53 -43.78 -0.04
N VAL A 391 -24.57 -43.91 0.79
CA VAL A 391 -25.90 -44.36 0.38
C VAL A 391 -26.75 -43.15 0.04
N SER A 392 -27.35 -43.15 -1.15
CA SER A 392 -28.08 -41.98 -1.63
C SER A 392 -29.19 -42.33 -2.61
N VAL A 393 -30.23 -41.50 -2.57
CA VAL A 393 -31.38 -41.55 -3.47
C VAL A 393 -31.05 -40.75 -4.73
N GLN A 394 -30.78 -41.44 -5.85
CA GLN A 394 -30.25 -40.82 -7.06
C GLN A 394 -31.08 -41.15 -8.30
N TYR A 395 -31.17 -40.17 -9.20
CA TYR A 395 -31.55 -40.42 -10.58
C TYR A 395 -30.27 -40.76 -11.34
N LEU A 396 -30.15 -42.00 -11.80
CA LEU A 396 -29.08 -42.43 -12.70
C LEU A 396 -29.10 -41.55 -13.94
N ARG A 397 -27.94 -41.02 -14.32
CA ARG A 397 -27.76 -40.16 -15.50
C ARG A 397 -26.80 -40.83 -16.45
N ASP A 398 -27.11 -40.80 -17.74
CA ASP A 398 -26.11 -41.03 -18.76
C ASP A 398 -25.19 -39.78 -18.87
N SER A 399 -23.98 -39.99 -19.37
CA SER A 399 -23.02 -38.98 -19.82
C SER A 399 -23.63 -37.89 -20.70
N ALA A 400 -24.65 -38.24 -21.50
CA ALA A 400 -25.40 -37.32 -22.37
C ALA A 400 -26.54 -36.55 -21.66
N GLY A 401 -26.70 -36.72 -20.34
CA GLY A 401 -27.82 -36.20 -19.58
C GLY A 401 -29.06 -37.11 -19.62
N LEU A 402 -30.11 -36.67 -18.92
CA LEU A 402 -31.30 -37.49 -18.64
C LEU A 402 -32.28 -37.64 -19.82
N VAL A 403 -32.21 -36.77 -20.83
CA VAL A 403 -33.19 -36.67 -21.94
C VAL A 403 -33.12 -37.86 -22.92
N LYS A 404 -32.07 -38.68 -22.85
CA LYS A 404 -31.85 -39.83 -23.75
C LYS A 404 -31.68 -41.16 -23.01
N LEU A 405 -32.18 -41.26 -21.79
CA LEU A 405 -32.06 -42.47 -21.00
C LEU A 405 -32.76 -43.64 -21.70
N ARG A 406 -32.05 -44.75 -21.83
CA ARG A 406 -32.57 -46.01 -22.37
C ARG A 406 -32.86 -46.95 -21.23
N PHE A 407 -33.88 -47.79 -21.41
CA PHE A 407 -34.22 -48.81 -20.43
C PHE A 407 -33.05 -49.80 -20.30
N ASP A 408 -32.63 -49.99 -19.06
CA ASP A 408 -31.59 -50.92 -18.63
C ASP A 408 -32.18 -51.82 -17.56
N SER A 409 -32.35 -53.11 -17.88
CA SER A 409 -32.99 -54.08 -16.99
C SER A 409 -32.21 -54.33 -15.70
N ASP A 410 -30.90 -54.05 -15.69
CA ASP A 410 -30.07 -54.23 -14.50
C ASP A 410 -30.23 -53.05 -13.54
N ALA A 411 -30.62 -51.88 -14.06
CA ALA A 411 -30.69 -50.63 -13.32
C ALA A 411 -32.11 -50.10 -13.07
N MET A 412 -33.08 -50.61 -13.82
CA MET A 412 -34.43 -50.07 -13.89
C MET A 412 -35.49 -51.16 -13.89
N THR A 413 -36.64 -50.83 -13.33
CA THR A 413 -37.86 -51.65 -13.37
C THR A 413 -39.00 -50.83 -13.95
N THR A 414 -39.92 -51.50 -14.64
CA THR A 414 -41.17 -50.88 -15.10
C THR A 414 -42.23 -50.93 -14.02
N GLU A 415 -43.21 -50.03 -14.11
CA GLU A 415 -44.37 -50.06 -13.22
C GLU A 415 -45.18 -51.34 -13.41
N ILE A 416 -45.59 -51.98 -12.30
CA ILE A 416 -46.47 -53.15 -12.31
C ILE A 416 -47.74 -52.83 -13.11
N GLY A 417 -48.02 -53.66 -14.14
CA GLY A 417 -49.17 -53.49 -15.03
C GLY A 417 -48.88 -52.72 -16.32
N SER A 418 -47.69 -52.14 -16.47
CA SER A 418 -47.22 -51.59 -17.75
C SER A 418 -46.74 -52.69 -18.69
N LYS A 419 -46.73 -52.43 -20.00
CA LYS A 419 -46.10 -53.32 -20.98
C LYS A 419 -44.62 -53.52 -20.62
N ASP A 420 -44.14 -54.76 -20.74
CA ASP A 420 -42.74 -55.07 -20.50
C ASP A 420 -41.85 -54.23 -21.42
N ALA A 421 -40.96 -53.44 -20.81
CA ALA A 421 -39.98 -52.67 -21.56
C ALA A 421 -38.89 -53.60 -22.08
N THR A 422 -38.49 -53.39 -23.32
CA THR A 422 -37.36 -54.08 -23.93
C THR A 422 -36.09 -53.25 -23.76
N ALA A 423 -34.94 -53.93 -23.67
CA ALA A 423 -33.65 -53.26 -23.59
C ALA A 423 -33.47 -52.31 -24.78
N GLY A 424 -33.20 -51.04 -24.50
CA GLY A 424 -33.09 -50.00 -25.52
C GLY A 424 -34.36 -49.19 -25.79
N ASP A 425 -35.50 -49.51 -25.16
CA ASP A 425 -36.66 -48.64 -25.16
C ASP A 425 -36.34 -47.27 -24.54
N ALA A 426 -37.03 -46.24 -25.00
CA ALA A 426 -36.80 -44.89 -24.50
C ALA A 426 -37.50 -44.70 -23.16
N VAL A 427 -36.76 -44.32 -22.12
CA VAL A 427 -37.37 -43.91 -20.86
C VAL A 427 -38.12 -42.60 -21.09
N SER A 428 -39.43 -42.65 -20.90
CA SER A 428 -40.32 -41.50 -21.07
C SER A 428 -40.40 -40.66 -19.80
N ALA A 429 -40.44 -41.33 -18.64
CA ALA A 429 -40.43 -40.70 -17.33
C ALA A 429 -39.85 -41.63 -16.26
N ILE A 430 -39.28 -41.01 -15.22
CA ILE A 430 -38.78 -41.70 -14.03
C ILE A 430 -39.78 -41.48 -12.90
N LEU A 431 -40.35 -42.57 -12.40
CA LEU A 431 -41.40 -42.59 -11.38
C LEU A 431 -40.84 -42.56 -9.96
N ALA A 432 -39.72 -43.26 -9.73
CA ALA A 432 -39.02 -43.26 -8.46
C ALA A 432 -37.50 -43.39 -8.67
N PRO A 433 -36.69 -42.63 -7.92
CA PRO A 433 -35.23 -42.66 -8.01
C PRO A 433 -34.64 -43.96 -7.46
N ALA A 434 -33.47 -44.36 -7.96
CA ALA A 434 -32.73 -45.51 -7.46
C ALA A 434 -32.13 -45.27 -6.06
N LEU A 435 -31.91 -46.35 -5.30
CA LEU A 435 -31.04 -46.34 -4.13
C LEU A 435 -29.68 -46.89 -4.50
N VAL A 436 -28.65 -46.06 -4.38
CA VAL A 436 -27.29 -46.44 -4.75
C VAL A 436 -26.39 -46.33 -3.53
N LYS A 437 -25.46 -47.27 -3.42
CA LYS A 437 -24.46 -47.33 -2.36
C LYS A 437 -23.07 -47.30 -2.98
N ARG A 438 -22.20 -46.45 -2.46
CA ARG A 438 -20.76 -46.48 -2.76
C ARG A 438 -19.97 -46.76 -1.50
N GLY A 439 -19.07 -47.72 -1.60
CA GLY A 439 -18.33 -48.26 -0.48
C GLY A 439 -19.14 -49.22 0.41
N ASN A 440 -18.45 -49.92 1.29
CA ASN A 440 -19.03 -50.85 2.25
C ASN A 440 -19.15 -50.22 3.66
N SER A 441 -19.74 -50.95 4.60
CA SER A 441 -19.90 -50.51 6.01
C SER A 441 -18.56 -50.22 6.70
N ALA A 442 -17.48 -50.84 6.24
CA ALA A 442 -16.12 -50.58 6.71
C ALA A 442 -15.48 -49.33 6.08
N GLY A 443 -16.17 -48.62 5.19
CA GLY A 443 -15.64 -47.43 4.51
C GLY A 443 -14.59 -47.76 3.42
N ASN A 444 -14.62 -48.95 2.85
CA ASN A 444 -13.74 -49.33 1.74
C ASN A 444 -14.53 -49.42 0.43
N GLN A 445 -13.84 -49.48 -0.72
CA GLN A 445 -14.44 -49.72 -2.06
C GLN A 445 -15.35 -48.60 -2.59
N PHE A 446 -15.01 -47.33 -2.35
CA PHE A 446 -15.77 -46.18 -2.90
C PHE A 446 -15.68 -46.02 -4.42
N ASP A 447 -14.81 -46.78 -5.08
CA ASP A 447 -14.68 -46.89 -6.53
C ASP A 447 -15.85 -47.64 -7.19
N LYS A 448 -16.56 -48.48 -6.41
CA LYS A 448 -17.69 -49.28 -6.90
C LYS A 448 -19.01 -48.69 -6.43
N GLN A 449 -19.95 -48.59 -7.36
CA GLN A 449 -21.33 -48.26 -7.09
C GLN A 449 -22.17 -49.54 -7.15
N ILE A 450 -22.86 -49.82 -6.06
CA ILE A 450 -23.79 -50.94 -5.91
C ILE A 450 -25.20 -50.37 -5.96
N LEU A 451 -26.04 -50.94 -6.82
CA LEU A 451 -27.45 -50.62 -6.88
C LEU A 451 -28.19 -51.46 -5.82
N LEU A 452 -28.86 -50.79 -4.88
CA LEU A 452 -29.64 -51.45 -3.83
C LEU A 452 -31.11 -51.56 -4.23
N VAL A 453 -31.67 -50.50 -4.84
CA VAL A 453 -33.04 -50.48 -5.35
C VAL A 453 -33.03 -49.90 -6.75
N PRO A 454 -33.54 -50.62 -7.77
CA PRO A 454 -33.59 -50.11 -9.14
C PRO A 454 -34.52 -48.92 -9.26
N MET A 455 -34.27 -48.10 -10.26
CA MET A 455 -35.13 -46.97 -10.60
C MET A 455 -36.45 -47.47 -11.18
N GLU A 456 -37.57 -46.86 -10.82
CA GLU A 456 -38.85 -47.17 -11.49
C GLU A 456 -39.10 -46.19 -12.63
N VAL A 457 -39.42 -46.70 -13.81
CA VAL A 457 -39.57 -45.91 -15.03
C VAL A 457 -40.80 -46.31 -15.85
N ILE A 458 -41.25 -45.38 -16.70
CA ILE A 458 -42.14 -45.66 -17.83
C ILE A 458 -41.33 -45.58 -19.10
N CYS A 459 -41.49 -46.57 -19.96
CA CYS A 459 -40.85 -46.63 -21.26
C CYS A 459 -41.86 -46.40 -22.38
N GLN A 460 -41.37 -45.79 -23.46
CA GLN A 460 -42.04 -45.81 -24.76
C GLN A 460 -41.25 -46.72 -25.68
N PRO A 461 -41.93 -47.50 -26.55
CA PRO A 461 -41.27 -48.30 -27.57
C PRO A 461 -40.28 -47.42 -28.33
N ALA A 462 -39.07 -47.92 -28.55
CA ALA A 462 -38.11 -47.22 -29.38
C ALA A 462 -38.77 -46.91 -30.74
N GLU A 463 -38.81 -45.63 -31.13
CA GLU A 463 -39.20 -45.27 -32.49
C GLU A 463 -38.36 -46.12 -33.44
N PRO A 464 -39.00 -46.84 -34.38
CA PRO A 464 -38.28 -47.66 -35.33
C PRO A 464 -37.22 -46.76 -35.97
N LYS A 465 -35.93 -47.10 -35.82
CA LYS A 465 -34.85 -46.38 -36.49
C LYS A 465 -35.32 -46.18 -37.92
N PRO A 466 -35.42 -44.94 -38.44
CA PRO A 466 -35.84 -44.73 -39.81
C PRO A 466 -34.90 -45.59 -40.62
N THR A 467 -35.44 -46.69 -41.17
CA THR A 467 -34.67 -47.63 -41.97
C THR A 467 -34.06 -46.77 -43.03
N SER A 468 -32.73 -46.58 -42.92
CA SER A 468 -31.94 -45.76 -43.82
C SER A 468 -32.51 -45.99 -45.20
N ARG A 469 -33.14 -44.93 -45.76
CA ARG A 469 -33.90 -45.01 -47.00
C ARG A 469 -33.11 -45.91 -47.91
N ALA A 470 -33.68 -47.07 -48.25
CA ALA A 470 -33.12 -47.97 -49.23
C ALA A 470 -32.60 -47.09 -50.36
N ASN A 471 -31.32 -47.26 -50.70
CA ASN A 471 -30.65 -46.55 -51.78
C ASN A 471 -31.67 -46.33 -52.91
N PRO A 472 -31.86 -45.10 -53.42
CA PRO A 472 -32.75 -44.89 -54.55
C PRO A 472 -32.30 -45.90 -55.60
N ILE A 473 -33.23 -46.80 -55.94
CA ILE A 473 -33.05 -47.83 -56.96
C ILE A 473 -32.46 -47.08 -58.15
N LEU A 474 -31.22 -47.42 -58.49
CA LEU A 474 -30.60 -46.97 -59.72
C LEU A 474 -31.56 -47.42 -60.81
N VAL A 475 -32.28 -46.47 -61.39
CA VAL A 475 -33.14 -46.68 -62.55
C VAL A 475 -32.23 -47.24 -63.63
N GLN A 476 -32.30 -48.55 -63.86
CA GLN A 476 -31.66 -49.16 -65.02
C GLN A 476 -32.38 -48.66 -66.26
N ASP A 477 -31.60 -48.12 -67.20
CA ASP A 477 -32.04 -47.64 -68.50
C ASP A 477 -32.93 -48.66 -69.22
N PRO A 478 -34.02 -48.23 -69.88
CA PRO A 478 -34.78 -49.11 -70.75
C PRO A 478 -33.96 -49.45 -72.00
N THR A 479 -33.64 -50.73 -72.17
CA THR A 479 -33.13 -51.31 -73.41
C THR A 479 -34.01 -50.96 -74.62
N PRO A 480 -33.43 -50.66 -75.80
CA PRO A 480 -34.17 -50.27 -76.98
C PRO A 480 -34.87 -51.48 -77.62
N SER A 481 -36.12 -51.26 -78.04
CA SER A 481 -36.94 -52.22 -78.78
C SER A 481 -36.32 -52.54 -80.15
N PRO A 482 -36.46 -53.77 -80.66
CA PRO A 482 -35.99 -54.12 -82.00
C PRO A 482 -36.98 -53.59 -83.05
N LYS A 483 -36.47 -52.84 -84.04
CA LYS A 483 -37.22 -52.52 -85.26
C LYS A 483 -36.99 -53.63 -86.29
N VAL A 484 -38.09 -54.01 -86.94
CA VAL A 484 -38.19 -54.79 -88.18
C VAL A 484 -37.36 -54.16 -89.30
#